data_AF-A0A0C2DBS9-F1
#
_entry.id   AF-A0A0C2DBS9-F1
#
_cell.length_a   1.000
_cell.length_b   1.000
_cell.length_c   1.000
_cell.angle_alpha   90.00
_cell.angle_beta   90.00
_cell.angle_gamma   90.00
#
_symmetry.space_group_name_H-M   'P 1'
#
loop_
_entity.id
_entity.type
_entity.pdbx_description
1 polymer ?
#
loop_
_entity_poly.entity_id
_entity_poly.type
_entity_poly.pdbx_seq_one_letter_code
_entity_poly.pdbx_strand_id
1 'polypeptide(L)'
;MVTDLEELLATTIPNPIDVYLWDNSQPFAESEWCPEGIDLGCYRRGAVYADSLSIEHELVHAVVDTFADPKPFWSEGAAEALKGDRTILGNTAPVDNLDLDPPWLRYSTAGHFSRWLLETHGLELYRELLRARGSSREAFEQTYDMTIEEAQALYFAEAPHAYGAFNTCDHPDLPQTGDLQWSETIEIDCAAPDVWGTSRGIGAFRVLTITERGFYELTTTEQEGGIAPCFDEDLETPVLVGDPAYGDVPPASGGFLLVFTGDRGKSVLDLVPGRYELFVGHGGHEIQTAELTVRAAPGPIPQTPEPTE
;
A
#
# COMPACT_ATOMS: atom_id res chain seq x y z
N MET A 1 -3.64 -11.89 0.08
CA MET A 1 -2.48 -11.49 -0.74
C MET A 1 -1.93 -12.59 -1.65
N VAL A 2 -1.27 -13.64 -1.16
CA VAL A 2 -0.60 -14.63 -2.06
C VAL A 2 -1.59 -15.29 -3.02
N THR A 3 -2.75 -15.72 -2.53
CA THR A 3 -3.82 -16.27 -3.38
C THR A 3 -4.31 -15.27 -4.42
N ASP A 4 -4.43 -14.00 -4.04
CA ASP A 4 -4.83 -12.93 -4.97
C ASP A 4 -3.76 -12.71 -6.05
N LEU A 5 -2.48 -12.79 -5.69
CA LEU A 5 -1.37 -12.75 -6.65
C LEU A 5 -1.32 -13.98 -7.55
N GLU A 6 -1.62 -15.18 -7.03
CA GLU A 6 -1.72 -16.41 -7.83
C GLU A 6 -2.85 -16.30 -8.86
N GLU A 7 -4.02 -15.80 -8.44
CA GLU A 7 -5.16 -15.55 -9.32
C GLU A 7 -4.81 -14.46 -10.35
N LEU A 8 -4.32 -13.32 -9.88
CA LEU A 8 -3.95 -12.17 -10.72
C LEU A 8 -2.85 -12.55 -11.70
N LEU A 9 -1.83 -13.31 -11.33
CA LEU A 9 -0.76 -13.73 -12.25
C LEU A 9 -1.05 -15.07 -12.93
N ALA A 10 -2.26 -15.61 -12.75
CA ALA A 10 -2.71 -16.91 -13.23
C ALA A 10 -1.59 -17.98 -13.12
N THR A 11 -1.02 -18.08 -11.92
CA THR A 11 0.07 -18.99 -11.55
C THR A 11 -0.35 -19.84 -10.34
N THR A 12 0.50 -20.78 -9.95
CA THR A 12 0.30 -21.57 -8.74
C THR A 12 1.65 -21.84 -8.10
N ILE A 13 1.75 -21.61 -6.81
CA ILE A 13 2.97 -21.81 -6.03
C ILE A 13 2.95 -23.25 -5.52
N PRO A 14 3.88 -24.11 -5.98
CA PRO A 14 3.83 -25.53 -5.68
C PRO A 14 4.24 -25.87 -4.24
N ASN A 15 4.96 -24.97 -3.57
CA ASN A 15 5.45 -25.12 -2.20
C ASN A 15 5.09 -23.88 -1.37
N PRO A 16 4.87 -24.02 -0.06
CA PRO A 16 4.74 -22.85 0.82
C PRO A 16 5.93 -21.90 0.68
N ILE A 17 5.66 -20.59 0.72
CA ILE A 17 6.70 -19.56 0.85
C ILE A 17 6.96 -19.38 2.35
N ASP A 18 8.19 -19.62 2.77
CA ASP A 18 8.59 -19.31 4.15
C ASP A 18 8.73 -17.78 4.30
N VAL A 19 8.13 -17.22 5.34
CA VAL A 19 8.18 -15.77 5.63
C VAL A 19 8.80 -15.54 7.00
N TYR A 20 9.83 -14.69 7.03
CA TYR A 20 10.53 -14.27 8.22
C TYR A 20 10.34 -12.76 8.41
N LEU A 21 9.49 -12.40 9.37
CA LEU A 21 9.20 -11.01 9.73
C LEU A 21 10.08 -10.53 10.87
N TRP A 22 10.57 -9.29 10.79
CA TRP A 22 11.27 -8.64 11.89
C TRP A 22 10.68 -7.29 12.24
N ASP A 23 11.10 -6.81 13.41
CA ASP A 23 10.81 -5.48 13.90
C ASP A 23 11.84 -4.47 13.37
N ASN A 24 11.37 -3.36 12.78
CA ASN A 24 12.16 -2.26 12.22
C ASN A 24 13.14 -1.58 13.21
N SER A 25 13.20 -2.02 14.47
CA SER A 25 14.02 -1.46 15.54
C SER A 25 15.45 -2.04 15.63
N GLN A 26 15.77 -3.12 14.91
CA GLN A 26 17.13 -3.67 14.87
C GLN A 26 17.70 -3.58 13.44
N PRO A 27 18.85 -2.92 13.23
CA PRO A 27 19.47 -2.86 11.92
C PRO A 27 19.81 -4.27 11.44
N PHE A 28 19.30 -4.62 10.25
CA PHE A 28 19.45 -5.91 9.58
C PHE A 28 20.91 -6.29 9.26
N ALA A 29 21.83 -5.32 9.34
CA ALA A 29 23.22 -5.39 8.90
C ALA A 29 24.07 -6.55 9.49
N GLU A 30 23.57 -7.28 10.49
CA GLU A 30 24.27 -8.43 11.08
C GLU A 30 23.80 -9.80 10.54
N SER A 31 22.81 -9.85 9.66
CA SER A 31 22.19 -11.11 9.24
C SER A 31 22.59 -11.53 7.81
N GLU A 32 23.08 -12.76 7.63
CA GLU A 32 23.57 -13.30 6.34
C GLU A 32 22.45 -13.55 5.30
N TRP A 33 21.21 -13.14 5.59
CA TRP A 33 20.02 -13.53 4.84
C TRP A 33 19.85 -12.68 3.56
N CYS A 34 19.87 -11.35 3.67
CA CYS A 34 19.83 -10.44 2.51
C CYS A 34 21.23 -9.91 2.14
N PRO A 35 21.43 -9.49 0.87
CA PRO A 35 22.65 -8.81 0.45
C PRO A 35 22.95 -7.55 1.27
N GLU A 36 24.23 -7.22 1.39
CA GLU A 36 24.67 -5.98 2.06
C GLU A 36 24.07 -4.74 1.39
N GLY A 37 23.54 -3.81 2.19
CA GLY A 37 22.92 -2.57 1.71
C GLY A 37 21.43 -2.68 1.36
N ILE A 38 20.79 -3.81 1.67
CA ILE A 38 19.33 -3.98 1.56
C ILE A 38 18.75 -4.01 2.97
N ASP A 39 18.07 -2.92 3.36
CA ASP A 39 17.63 -2.69 4.74
C ASP A 39 16.15 -3.02 5.00
N LEU A 40 15.34 -3.17 3.95
CA LEU A 40 13.88 -3.27 4.04
C LEU A 40 13.34 -4.70 3.86
N GLY A 41 13.92 -5.47 2.94
CA GLY A 41 13.51 -6.85 2.69
C GLY A 41 14.25 -7.48 1.51
N CYS A 42 14.21 -8.82 1.40
CA CYS A 42 14.59 -9.55 0.21
C CYS A 42 13.87 -10.91 0.14
N TYR A 43 13.56 -11.35 -1.07
CA TYR A 43 13.25 -12.73 -1.39
C TYR A 43 14.52 -13.49 -1.81
N ARG A 44 14.82 -14.60 -1.13
CA ARG A 44 15.99 -15.43 -1.42
C ARG A 44 15.79 -16.89 -1.05
N ARG A 45 16.11 -17.78 -1.99
CA ARG A 45 16.11 -19.25 -1.80
C ARG A 45 14.74 -19.78 -1.31
N GLY A 46 13.64 -19.27 -1.87
CA GLY A 46 12.28 -19.71 -1.52
C GLY A 46 11.73 -19.12 -0.22
N ALA A 47 12.44 -18.16 0.38
CA ALA A 47 12.01 -17.49 1.61
C ALA A 47 11.98 -15.98 1.42
N VAL A 48 10.96 -15.35 1.98
CA VAL A 48 10.84 -13.90 2.14
C VAL A 48 11.41 -13.51 3.50
N TYR A 49 12.34 -12.56 3.49
CA TYR A 49 12.85 -11.87 4.65
C TYR A 49 12.39 -10.43 4.49
N ALA A 50 11.41 -9.96 5.25
CA ALA A 50 10.98 -8.57 5.17
C ALA A 50 10.53 -8.00 6.51
N ASP A 51 10.52 -6.68 6.63
CA ASP A 51 9.69 -6.04 7.64
C ASP A 51 8.20 -6.03 7.23
N SER A 52 7.32 -5.54 8.11
CA SER A 52 5.89 -5.46 7.82
C SER A 52 5.53 -4.52 6.68
N LEU A 53 6.40 -3.54 6.35
CA LEU A 53 6.17 -2.58 5.27
C LEU A 53 6.60 -3.12 3.90
N SER A 54 7.47 -4.12 3.88
CA SER A 54 8.10 -4.64 2.66
C SER A 54 7.67 -6.07 2.34
N ILE A 55 6.95 -6.74 3.24
CA ILE A 55 6.48 -8.11 3.06
C ILE A 55 5.72 -8.29 1.75
N GLU A 56 4.85 -7.34 1.41
CA GLU A 56 4.05 -7.41 0.19
C GLU A 56 4.92 -7.32 -1.06
N HIS A 57 5.88 -6.39 -1.07
CA HIS A 57 6.87 -6.24 -2.14
C HIS A 57 7.64 -7.55 -2.37
N GLU A 58 8.15 -8.15 -1.30
CA GLU A 58 8.94 -9.38 -1.39
C GLU A 58 8.10 -10.63 -1.73
N LEU A 59 6.83 -10.67 -1.33
CA LEU A 59 5.92 -11.75 -1.72
C LEU A 59 5.65 -11.74 -3.23
N VAL A 60 5.60 -10.56 -3.87
CA VAL A 60 5.49 -10.49 -5.33
C VAL A 60 6.71 -11.13 -5.99
N HIS A 61 7.93 -10.83 -5.53
CA HIS A 61 9.15 -11.49 -6.04
C HIS A 61 9.06 -13.01 -5.90
N ALA A 62 8.61 -13.50 -4.74
CA ALA A 62 8.43 -14.93 -4.51
C ALA A 62 7.44 -15.60 -5.47
N VAL A 63 6.32 -14.92 -5.78
CA VAL A 63 5.31 -15.41 -6.73
C VAL A 63 5.85 -15.38 -8.16
N VAL A 64 6.50 -14.29 -8.57
CA VAL A 64 7.04 -14.12 -9.93
C VAL A 64 8.14 -15.15 -10.23
N ASP A 65 9.01 -15.46 -9.26
CA ASP A 65 10.08 -16.47 -9.36
C ASP A 65 9.55 -17.89 -9.68
N THR A 66 8.25 -18.15 -9.46
CA THR A 66 7.65 -19.45 -9.82
C THR A 66 7.53 -19.67 -11.33
N PHE A 67 7.52 -18.60 -12.15
CA PHE A 67 7.30 -18.71 -13.59
C PHE A 67 8.18 -17.81 -14.46
N ALA A 68 8.92 -16.87 -13.87
CA ALA A 68 9.72 -15.87 -14.56
C ALA A 68 11.02 -15.57 -13.80
N ASP A 69 11.97 -14.95 -14.49
CA ASP A 69 13.23 -14.43 -13.94
C ASP A 69 13.55 -13.13 -14.70
N PRO A 70 12.77 -12.06 -14.42
CA PRO A 70 12.83 -10.81 -15.16
C PRO A 70 14.09 -10.01 -14.82
N LYS A 71 14.42 -9.02 -15.66
CA LYS A 71 15.50 -8.06 -15.36
C LYS A 71 15.11 -7.14 -14.20
N PRO A 72 16.09 -6.56 -13.47
CA PRO A 72 15.83 -5.79 -12.24
C PRO A 72 14.74 -4.71 -12.39
N PHE A 73 14.75 -3.92 -13.47
CA PHE A 73 13.69 -2.95 -13.73
C PHE A 73 12.28 -3.58 -13.75
N TRP A 74 12.12 -4.73 -14.40
CA TRP A 74 10.85 -5.44 -14.49
C TRP A 74 10.51 -6.22 -13.21
N SER A 75 11.53 -6.75 -12.50
CA SER A 75 11.34 -7.46 -11.23
C SER A 75 10.82 -6.50 -10.15
N GLU A 76 11.54 -5.40 -9.92
CA GLU A 76 11.12 -4.38 -8.94
C GLU A 76 9.87 -3.64 -9.41
N GLY A 77 9.73 -3.44 -10.73
CA GLY A 77 8.53 -2.88 -11.31
C GLY A 77 7.28 -3.74 -11.03
N ALA A 78 7.38 -5.07 -11.13
CA ALA A 78 6.30 -5.96 -10.75
C ALA A 78 6.00 -5.88 -9.25
N ALA A 79 7.03 -5.92 -8.40
CA ALA A 79 6.87 -5.85 -6.96
C ALA A 79 6.16 -4.57 -6.50
N GLU A 80 6.54 -3.42 -7.06
CA GLU A 80 5.90 -2.14 -6.78
C GLU A 80 4.51 -1.99 -7.41
N ALA A 81 4.28 -2.56 -8.60
CA ALA A 81 2.99 -2.46 -9.30
C ALA A 81 1.89 -3.33 -8.68
N LEU A 82 2.29 -4.45 -8.07
CA LEU A 82 1.38 -5.51 -7.60
C LEU A 82 1.27 -5.59 -6.08
N LYS A 83 2.08 -4.85 -5.31
CA LYS A 83 1.85 -4.72 -3.86
C LYS A 83 0.52 -4.00 -3.58
N GLY A 84 0.04 -4.08 -2.34
CA GLY A 84 -1.26 -3.54 -1.92
C GLY A 84 -1.32 -2.01 -1.86
N ASP A 85 -0.23 -1.31 -2.16
CA ASP A 85 -0.19 0.14 -2.20
C ASP A 85 -0.53 0.70 -3.59
N ARG A 86 -0.90 1.98 -3.59
CA ARG A 86 -0.93 2.83 -4.78
C ARG A 86 0.46 2.95 -5.40
N THR A 87 0.50 2.96 -6.73
CA THR A 87 1.70 3.44 -7.45
C THR A 87 1.58 4.92 -7.74
N ILE A 88 2.71 5.64 -7.71
CA ILE A 88 2.75 7.09 -7.94
C ILE A 88 3.72 7.36 -9.08
N LEU A 89 3.36 8.28 -9.96
CA LEU A 89 4.18 8.70 -11.09
C LEU A 89 5.60 9.03 -10.63
N GLY A 90 6.55 8.24 -11.13
CA GLY A 90 7.96 8.38 -10.79
C GLY A 90 8.56 9.71 -11.26
N ASN A 91 9.70 10.08 -10.69
CA ASN A 91 10.39 11.35 -10.98
C ASN A 91 11.49 11.23 -12.04
N THR A 92 11.62 10.07 -12.67
CA THR A 92 12.58 9.79 -13.74
C THR A 92 11.91 9.06 -14.89
N ALA A 93 12.49 9.15 -16.09
CA ALA A 93 11.97 8.47 -17.26
C ALA A 93 12.22 6.96 -17.20
N PRO A 94 11.25 6.10 -17.57
CA PRO A 94 11.46 4.65 -17.64
C PRO A 94 12.70 4.22 -18.42
N VAL A 95 12.95 4.86 -19.58
CA VAL A 95 14.11 4.55 -20.43
C VAL A 95 15.45 4.75 -19.73
N ASP A 96 15.54 5.74 -18.81
CA ASP A 96 16.75 6.05 -18.07
C ASP A 96 17.01 5.05 -16.91
N ASN A 97 16.03 4.20 -16.60
CA ASN A 97 16.07 3.24 -15.50
C ASN A 97 16.20 1.78 -15.96
N LEU A 98 15.93 1.46 -17.24
CA LEU A 98 15.83 0.09 -17.75
C LEU A 98 17.02 -0.82 -17.43
N ASP A 99 18.22 -0.23 -17.45
CA ASP A 99 19.50 -0.95 -17.29
C ASP A 99 20.18 -0.64 -15.94
N LEU A 100 19.45 -0.01 -15.00
CA LEU A 100 19.95 0.24 -13.65
C LEU A 100 19.64 -0.94 -12.74
N ASP A 101 20.61 -1.26 -11.88
CA ASP A 101 20.46 -2.20 -10.77
C ASP A 101 20.19 -1.43 -9.46
N PRO A 102 19.60 -2.06 -8.44
CA PRO A 102 19.59 -1.52 -7.08
C PRO A 102 21.03 -1.18 -6.59
N PRO A 103 21.23 -0.06 -5.88
CA PRO A 103 20.24 0.89 -5.37
C PRO A 103 19.97 2.07 -6.32
N TRP A 104 20.49 2.05 -7.55
CA TRP A 104 20.36 3.17 -8.50
C TRP A 104 19.02 3.20 -9.22
N LEU A 105 18.40 2.03 -9.38
CA LEU A 105 17.06 1.87 -9.92
C LEU A 105 16.02 2.67 -9.11
N ARG A 106 15.18 3.45 -9.79
CA ARG A 106 14.05 4.16 -9.15
C ARG A 106 12.80 3.29 -9.15
N TYR A 107 12.53 2.68 -7.99
CA TYR A 107 11.44 1.72 -7.80
C TYR A 107 10.08 2.34 -8.12
N SER A 108 9.84 3.58 -7.70
CA SER A 108 8.60 4.30 -8.03
C SER A 108 8.38 4.48 -9.55
N THR A 109 9.43 4.78 -10.32
CA THR A 109 9.34 4.83 -11.79
C THR A 109 9.07 3.44 -12.38
N ALA A 110 9.80 2.41 -11.92
CA ALA A 110 9.63 1.05 -12.42
C ALA A 110 8.23 0.49 -12.13
N GLY A 111 7.74 0.71 -10.92
CA GLY A 111 6.43 0.28 -10.44
C GLY A 111 5.29 0.96 -11.18
N HIS A 112 5.30 2.28 -11.23
CA HIS A 112 4.22 3.02 -11.89
C HIS A 112 4.16 2.76 -13.41
N PHE A 113 5.32 2.65 -14.07
CA PHE A 113 5.36 2.29 -15.49
C PHE A 113 4.88 0.84 -15.71
N SER A 114 5.28 -0.09 -14.86
CA SER A 114 4.79 -1.48 -14.89
C SER A 114 3.28 -1.55 -14.68
N ARG A 115 2.74 -0.73 -13.76
CA ARG A 115 1.30 -0.64 -13.53
C ARG A 115 0.56 -0.10 -14.75
N TRP A 116 1.07 0.96 -15.38
CA TRP A 116 0.50 1.47 -16.64
C TRP A 116 0.49 0.42 -17.76
N LEU A 117 1.57 -0.36 -17.89
CA LEU A 117 1.61 -1.44 -18.88
C LEU A 117 0.53 -2.50 -18.61
N LEU A 118 0.38 -2.91 -17.35
CA LEU A 118 -0.63 -3.88 -16.94
C LEU A 118 -2.05 -3.37 -17.23
N GLU A 119 -2.37 -2.13 -16.84
CA GLU A 119 -3.71 -1.54 -17.01
C GLU A 119 -4.05 -1.26 -18.48
N THR A 120 -3.07 -0.81 -19.28
CA THR A 120 -3.30 -0.38 -20.67
C THR A 120 -3.29 -1.54 -21.65
N HIS A 121 -2.40 -2.52 -21.44
CA HIS A 121 -2.19 -3.63 -22.38
C HIS A 121 -2.69 -4.97 -21.86
N GLY A 122 -3.13 -5.01 -20.61
CA GLY A 122 -3.65 -6.19 -19.97
C GLY A 122 -2.56 -7.09 -19.39
N LEU A 123 -3.00 -7.88 -18.42
CA LEU A 123 -2.21 -8.82 -17.65
C LEU A 123 -1.47 -9.87 -18.50
N GLU A 124 -2.07 -10.36 -19.59
CA GLU A 124 -1.47 -11.42 -20.40
C GLU A 124 -0.14 -10.98 -21.02
N LEU A 125 -0.11 -9.81 -21.69
CA LEU A 125 1.12 -9.24 -22.24
C LEU A 125 2.12 -8.88 -21.13
N TYR A 126 1.64 -8.37 -19.99
CA TYR A 126 2.52 -8.08 -18.86
C TYR A 126 3.24 -9.34 -18.34
N ARG A 127 2.56 -10.48 -18.27
CA ARG A 127 3.19 -11.76 -17.91
C ARG A 127 4.17 -12.25 -18.97
N GLU A 128 3.90 -12.00 -20.24
CA GLU A 128 4.85 -12.31 -21.32
C GLU A 128 6.13 -11.48 -21.17
N LEU A 129 6.01 -10.19 -20.85
CA LEU A 129 7.16 -9.32 -20.56
C LEU A 129 8.01 -9.88 -19.41
N LEU A 130 7.39 -10.32 -18.31
CA LEU A 130 8.13 -10.88 -17.18
C LEU A 130 8.90 -12.17 -17.56
N ARG A 131 8.36 -12.97 -18.48
CA ARG A 131 9.00 -14.20 -18.98
C ARG A 131 10.06 -13.95 -20.06
N ALA A 132 9.99 -12.80 -20.72
CA ALA A 132 10.84 -12.48 -21.85
C ALA A 132 12.33 -12.48 -21.45
N ARG A 133 13.18 -12.81 -22.42
CA ARG A 133 14.63 -12.97 -22.24
C ARG A 133 15.37 -11.91 -23.04
N GLY A 134 16.61 -11.65 -22.65
CA GLY A 134 17.45 -10.60 -23.24
C GLY A 134 17.65 -9.43 -22.28
N SER A 135 18.05 -8.29 -22.82
CA SER A 135 18.06 -7.01 -22.08
C SER A 135 16.64 -6.54 -21.75
N SER A 136 16.49 -5.62 -20.80
CA SER A 136 15.19 -5.06 -20.42
C SER A 136 14.46 -4.47 -21.63
N ARG A 137 15.21 -3.80 -22.51
CA ARG A 137 14.74 -3.24 -23.78
C ARG A 137 14.29 -4.31 -24.77
N GLU A 138 15.13 -5.30 -25.05
CA GLU A 138 14.78 -6.37 -26.01
C GLU A 138 13.54 -7.14 -25.54
N ALA A 139 13.42 -7.41 -24.24
CA ALA A 139 12.25 -8.04 -23.64
C ALA A 139 10.97 -7.22 -23.87
N PHE A 140 11.05 -5.90 -23.69
CA PHE A 140 9.94 -4.99 -23.94
C PHE A 140 9.50 -4.98 -25.41
N GLU A 141 10.45 -4.72 -26.30
CA GLU A 141 10.18 -4.54 -27.73
C GLU A 141 9.62 -5.81 -28.38
N GLN A 142 10.06 -6.98 -27.92
CA GLN A 142 9.51 -8.28 -28.37
C GLN A 142 8.07 -8.53 -27.90
N THR A 143 7.66 -7.92 -26.79
CA THR A 143 6.36 -8.16 -26.17
C THR A 143 5.30 -7.19 -26.68
N TYR A 144 5.62 -5.89 -26.80
CA TYR A 144 4.63 -4.84 -27.04
C TYR A 144 4.56 -4.32 -28.49
N ASP A 145 5.37 -4.87 -29.41
CA ASP A 145 5.47 -4.44 -30.82
C ASP A 145 5.67 -2.92 -30.98
N MET A 146 6.40 -2.31 -30.03
CA MET A 146 6.77 -0.91 -30.03
C MET A 146 8.10 -0.70 -29.29
N THR A 147 8.76 0.42 -29.55
CA THR A 147 9.98 0.80 -28.82
C THR A 147 9.63 1.29 -27.40
N ILE A 148 10.57 1.18 -26.46
CA ILE A 148 10.36 1.75 -25.12
C ILE A 148 10.22 3.28 -25.18
N GLU A 149 10.85 3.95 -26.13
CA GLU A 149 10.72 5.40 -26.30
C GLU A 149 9.30 5.80 -26.72
N GLU A 150 8.68 5.04 -27.64
CA GLU A 150 7.28 5.23 -28.03
C GLU A 150 6.34 4.97 -26.85
N ALA A 151 6.55 3.86 -26.12
CA ALA A 151 5.76 3.53 -24.94
C ALA A 151 5.89 4.59 -23.84
N GLN A 152 7.11 5.11 -23.60
CA GLN A 152 7.35 6.18 -22.64
C GLN A 152 6.62 7.47 -23.04
N ALA A 153 6.58 7.80 -24.32
CA ALA A 153 5.85 8.98 -24.78
C ALA A 153 4.34 8.84 -24.55
N LEU A 154 3.77 7.64 -24.79
CA LEU A 154 2.37 7.33 -24.47
C LEU A 154 2.12 7.39 -22.97
N TYR A 155 2.97 6.73 -22.18
CA TYR A 155 2.91 6.74 -20.72
C TYR A 155 2.84 8.15 -20.14
N PHE A 156 3.71 9.07 -20.56
CA PHE A 156 3.67 10.45 -20.07
C PHE A 156 2.46 11.26 -20.58
N ALA A 157 1.82 10.82 -21.66
CA ALA A 157 0.63 11.46 -22.19
C ALA A 157 -0.67 10.93 -21.57
N GLU A 158 -0.68 9.66 -21.14
CA GLU A 158 -1.90 8.92 -20.83
C GLU A 158 -1.98 8.42 -19.38
N ALA A 159 -0.85 8.16 -18.72
CA ALA A 159 -0.89 7.60 -17.37
C ALA A 159 -1.42 8.64 -16.37
N PRO A 160 -2.30 8.25 -15.43
CA PRO A 160 -2.66 9.09 -14.31
C PRO A 160 -1.42 9.40 -13.47
N HIS A 161 -1.53 10.40 -12.60
CA HIS A 161 -0.50 10.68 -11.61
C HIS A 161 -0.33 9.53 -10.60
N ALA A 162 -1.38 8.78 -10.31
CA ALA A 162 -1.30 7.59 -9.47
C ALA A 162 -2.38 6.57 -9.84
N TYR A 163 -2.06 5.29 -9.70
CA TYR A 163 -3.04 4.21 -9.83
C TYR A 163 -3.59 3.78 -8.48
N GLY A 164 -4.87 3.44 -8.44
CA GLY A 164 -5.49 2.83 -7.27
C GLY A 164 -4.78 1.54 -6.82
N ALA A 165 -4.79 1.28 -5.52
CA ALA A 165 -4.37 0.01 -4.94
C ALA A 165 -5.32 -1.12 -5.42
N PHE A 166 -4.79 -2.33 -5.61
CA PHE A 166 -5.64 -3.45 -6.05
C PHE A 166 -6.70 -3.83 -5.01
N ASN A 167 -6.34 -3.83 -3.73
CA ASN A 167 -7.16 -4.40 -2.65
C ASN A 167 -7.26 -3.46 -1.43
N THR A 168 -7.53 -2.17 -1.65
CA THR A 168 -7.79 -1.23 -0.53
C THR A 168 -9.24 -1.34 -0.04
N CYS A 169 -9.44 -1.22 1.27
CA CYS A 169 -10.76 -1.22 1.87
C CYS A 169 -11.60 -2.46 1.54
N ASP A 170 -10.96 -3.63 1.41
CA ASP A 170 -11.62 -4.94 1.43
C ASP A 170 -11.73 -5.43 2.89
N HIS A 171 -12.38 -4.61 3.70
CA HIS A 171 -12.56 -4.83 5.13
C HIS A 171 -14.03 -4.67 5.51
N PRO A 172 -14.48 -5.21 6.65
CA PRO A 172 -15.84 -5.01 7.12
C PRO A 172 -16.19 -3.53 7.27
N ASP A 173 -17.39 -3.14 6.84
CA ASP A 173 -17.91 -1.79 7.06
C ASP A 173 -18.11 -1.54 8.57
N LEU A 174 -17.75 -0.33 9.03
CA LEU A 174 -18.13 0.14 10.36
C LEU A 174 -19.65 0.39 10.38
N PRO A 175 -20.43 -0.31 11.20
CA PRO A 175 -21.88 -0.22 11.16
C PRO A 175 -22.39 1.15 11.60
N GLN A 176 -23.33 1.69 10.83
CA GLN A 176 -24.03 2.92 11.17
C GLN A 176 -25.04 2.65 12.30
N THR A 177 -24.86 3.31 13.44
CA THR A 177 -25.70 3.15 14.65
C THR A 177 -26.65 4.32 14.89
N GLY A 178 -26.51 5.41 14.13
CA GLY A 178 -27.37 6.59 14.18
C GLY A 178 -27.20 7.52 12.97
N ASP A 179 -27.90 8.65 12.99
CA ASP A 179 -27.72 9.69 11.97
C ASP A 179 -26.32 10.28 12.06
N LEU A 180 -25.54 10.16 10.99
CA LEU A 180 -24.11 10.50 10.93
C LEU A 180 -23.30 9.96 12.13
N GLN A 181 -23.61 8.73 12.57
CA GLN A 181 -22.93 8.04 13.67
C GLN A 181 -22.71 6.56 13.35
N TRP A 182 -21.48 6.11 13.56
CA TRP A 182 -21.00 4.75 13.35
C TRP A 182 -20.27 4.26 14.60
N SER A 183 -20.49 3.01 15.01
CA SER A 183 -19.87 2.48 16.23
C SER A 183 -19.87 0.96 16.26
N GLU A 184 -18.77 0.38 16.72
CA GLU A 184 -18.60 -1.07 16.89
C GLU A 184 -17.69 -1.38 18.08
N THR A 185 -17.93 -2.53 18.70
CA THR A 185 -17.00 -3.18 19.61
C THR A 185 -16.33 -4.33 18.86
N ILE A 186 -15.01 -4.24 18.69
CA ILE A 186 -14.19 -5.15 17.88
C ILE A 186 -13.37 -6.03 18.82
N GLU A 187 -13.45 -7.34 18.65
CA GLU A 187 -12.53 -8.28 19.30
C GLU A 187 -11.28 -8.43 18.41
N ILE A 188 -10.12 -8.07 18.94
CA ILE A 188 -8.85 -8.15 18.22
C ILE A 188 -8.17 -9.46 18.65
N ASP A 189 -8.38 -10.52 17.87
CA ASP A 189 -7.81 -11.87 18.04
C ASP A 189 -7.08 -12.29 16.76
N CYS A 190 -5.83 -12.74 16.86
CA CYS A 190 -5.05 -13.28 15.73
C CYS A 190 -5.77 -14.40 14.95
N ALA A 191 -6.74 -15.09 15.56
CA ALA A 191 -7.53 -16.13 14.89
C ALA A 191 -8.68 -15.56 14.05
N ALA A 192 -9.04 -14.29 14.23
CA ALA A 192 -10.09 -13.63 13.47
C ALA A 192 -9.60 -13.31 12.05
N PRO A 193 -10.44 -13.48 11.01
CA PRO A 193 -10.04 -13.34 9.62
C PRO A 193 -9.74 -11.89 9.19
N ASP A 194 -10.19 -10.90 9.96
CA ASP A 194 -10.05 -9.46 9.71
C ASP A 194 -9.04 -8.78 10.65
N VAL A 195 -8.24 -9.57 11.38
CA VAL A 195 -7.17 -9.08 12.26
C VAL A 195 -5.83 -9.26 11.58
N TRP A 196 -5.05 -8.18 11.58
CA TRP A 196 -3.67 -8.17 11.12
C TRP A 196 -2.72 -8.20 12.31
N GLY A 197 -1.48 -8.59 12.04
CA GLY A 197 -0.42 -8.65 13.06
C GLY A 197 0.92 -8.22 12.50
N THR A 198 1.68 -7.52 13.33
CA THR A 198 3.09 -7.19 13.10
C THR A 198 3.93 -7.80 14.22
N SER A 199 5.24 -7.56 14.21
CA SER A 199 6.08 -7.91 15.35
C SER A 199 5.75 -7.11 16.61
N ARG A 200 5.11 -5.95 16.48
CA ARG A 200 4.87 -5.00 17.58
C ARG A 200 3.48 -5.10 18.19
N GLY A 201 2.50 -5.53 17.40
CA GLY A 201 1.11 -5.37 17.74
C GLY A 201 0.18 -6.16 16.84
N ILE A 202 -1.09 -6.18 17.21
CA ILE A 202 -2.19 -6.68 16.41
C ILE A 202 -3.27 -5.60 16.29
N GLY A 203 -4.07 -5.67 15.24
CA GLY A 203 -5.11 -4.70 14.99
C GLY A 203 -6.16 -5.19 14.01
N ALA A 204 -7.17 -4.37 13.79
CA ALA A 204 -8.24 -4.62 12.84
C ALA A 204 -8.48 -3.38 11.98
N PHE A 205 -9.04 -3.60 10.79
CA PHE A 205 -9.47 -2.54 9.89
C PHE A 205 -11.00 -2.48 9.79
N ARG A 206 -11.54 -1.29 9.53
CA ARG A 206 -12.95 -1.06 9.19
C ARG A 206 -13.07 -0.04 8.07
N VAL A 207 -14.10 -0.19 7.24
CA VAL A 207 -14.42 0.79 6.21
C VAL A 207 -15.47 1.77 6.73
N LEU A 208 -15.18 3.06 6.65
CA LEU A 208 -16.11 4.15 6.94
C LEU A 208 -16.52 4.81 5.63
N THR A 209 -17.83 4.91 5.37
CA THR A 209 -18.35 5.69 4.24
C THR A 209 -18.93 7.01 4.75
N ILE A 210 -18.33 8.12 4.33
CA ILE A 210 -18.83 9.47 4.56
C ILE A 210 -19.64 9.91 3.34
N THR A 211 -20.89 10.32 3.56
CA THR A 211 -21.78 10.77 2.48
C THR A 211 -21.86 12.29 2.36
N GLU A 212 -21.48 13.01 3.42
CA GLU A 212 -21.60 14.47 3.51
C GLU A 212 -20.31 15.07 4.09
N ARG A 213 -19.83 16.18 3.50
CA ARG A 213 -18.68 16.89 4.06
C ARG A 213 -19.03 17.45 5.44
N GLY A 214 -18.12 17.29 6.40
CA GLY A 214 -18.32 17.84 7.72
C GLY A 214 -17.18 17.51 8.68
N PHE A 215 -17.32 17.98 9.91
CA PHE A 215 -16.41 17.63 10.99
C PHE A 215 -16.88 16.34 11.65
N TYR A 216 -15.98 15.38 11.80
CA TYR A 216 -16.27 14.08 12.43
C TYR A 216 -15.32 13.84 13.59
N GLU A 217 -15.87 13.51 14.75
CA GLU A 217 -15.12 13.04 15.91
C GLU A 217 -14.89 11.52 15.78
N LEU A 218 -13.62 11.12 15.77
CA LEU A 218 -13.18 9.73 15.79
C LEU A 218 -12.66 9.40 17.20
N THR A 219 -13.10 8.27 17.76
CA THR A 219 -12.65 7.80 19.07
C THR A 219 -12.38 6.32 19.10
N THR A 220 -11.31 5.91 19.78
CA THR A 220 -11.01 4.51 20.10
C THR A 220 -10.66 4.33 21.58
N THR A 221 -10.90 3.15 22.14
CA THR A 221 -10.38 2.74 23.46
C THR A 221 -8.97 2.18 23.40
N GLU A 222 -8.45 1.90 22.20
CA GLU A 222 -7.13 1.30 22.00
C GLU A 222 -5.98 2.33 22.07
N GLN A 223 -4.76 1.80 22.16
CA GLN A 223 -3.53 2.61 22.18
C GLN A 223 -3.30 3.32 20.84
N GLU A 224 -3.65 2.65 19.74
CA GLU A 224 -3.44 3.17 18.40
C GLU A 224 -4.73 3.09 17.59
N GLY A 225 -5.00 4.17 16.86
CA GLY A 225 -5.95 4.16 15.78
C GLY A 225 -5.54 5.17 14.73
N GLY A 226 -6.13 5.06 13.56
CA GLY A 226 -5.96 6.07 12.54
C GLY A 226 -6.87 5.85 11.35
N ILE A 227 -6.75 6.78 10.42
CA ILE A 227 -7.61 6.86 9.25
C ILE A 227 -6.76 7.18 8.03
N ALA A 228 -7.08 6.51 6.92
CA ALA A 228 -6.59 6.78 5.59
C ALA A 228 -7.79 6.77 4.62
N PRO A 229 -7.72 7.46 3.47
CA PRO A 229 -8.74 7.28 2.44
C PRO A 229 -8.55 5.92 1.77
N CYS A 230 -9.62 5.32 1.28
CA CYS A 230 -9.49 4.17 0.39
C CYS A 230 -8.78 4.62 -0.88
N PHE A 231 -7.75 3.90 -1.30
CA PHE A 231 -6.99 4.20 -2.51
C PHE A 231 -7.58 3.48 -3.73
N ASP A 232 -8.92 3.39 -3.84
CA ASP A 232 -9.62 2.59 -4.85
C ASP A 232 -9.80 3.34 -6.19
N GLU A 233 -9.37 4.60 -6.25
CA GLU A 233 -9.41 5.45 -7.43
C GLU A 233 -8.01 5.83 -7.95
N ASP A 234 -7.93 5.97 -9.27
CA ASP A 234 -6.80 6.59 -9.96
C ASP A 234 -6.84 8.10 -9.76
N LEU A 235 -5.67 8.72 -9.64
CA LEU A 235 -5.52 10.17 -9.54
C LEU A 235 -4.96 10.73 -10.82
N GLU A 236 -5.76 11.47 -11.58
CA GLU A 236 -5.32 12.15 -12.80
C GLU A 236 -4.25 13.22 -12.54
N THR A 237 -4.30 13.85 -11.35
CA THR A 237 -3.41 14.94 -10.97
C THR A 237 -2.88 14.78 -9.56
N PRO A 238 -1.67 15.30 -9.26
CA PRO A 238 -1.15 15.30 -7.90
C PRO A 238 -2.06 16.07 -6.94
N VAL A 239 -2.34 15.45 -5.80
CA VAL A 239 -3.07 16.09 -4.70
C VAL A 239 -2.09 16.93 -3.90
N LEU A 240 -2.36 18.24 -3.81
CA LEU A 240 -1.54 19.15 -3.04
C LEU A 240 -1.88 19.04 -1.55
N VAL A 241 -0.85 18.94 -0.72
CA VAL A 241 -1.02 18.98 0.75
C VAL A 241 -1.69 20.30 1.13
N GLY A 242 -2.78 20.21 1.88
CA GLY A 242 -3.57 21.37 2.33
C GLY A 242 -4.61 21.87 1.32
N ASP A 243 -4.85 21.14 0.22
CA ASP A 243 -5.97 21.45 -0.67
C ASP A 243 -7.31 21.27 0.07
N PRO A 244 -8.10 22.35 0.27
CA PRO A 244 -9.36 22.29 1.02
C PRO A 244 -10.43 21.44 0.33
N ALA A 245 -10.25 21.01 -0.92
CA ALA A 245 -11.15 20.10 -1.60
C ALA A 245 -11.18 18.70 -0.98
N TYR A 246 -10.12 18.30 -0.27
CA TYR A 246 -9.96 16.92 0.23
C TYR A 246 -10.06 16.78 1.76
N GLY A 247 -10.24 17.89 2.48
CA GLY A 247 -10.31 17.87 3.95
C GLY A 247 -8.97 17.48 4.60
N ASP A 248 -9.05 16.94 5.81
CA ASP A 248 -7.88 16.59 6.64
C ASP A 248 -7.22 15.27 6.26
N VAL A 249 -7.92 14.42 5.48
CA VAL A 249 -7.45 13.09 5.07
C VAL A 249 -7.45 13.00 3.53
N PRO A 250 -6.51 13.69 2.86
CA PRO A 250 -6.47 13.72 1.40
C PRO A 250 -6.06 12.36 0.84
N PRO A 251 -6.49 12.01 -0.39
CA PRO A 251 -6.00 10.83 -1.11
C PRO A 251 -4.57 11.07 -1.60
N ALA A 252 -3.65 11.41 -0.70
CA ALA A 252 -2.30 11.74 -1.12
C ALA A 252 -1.52 10.49 -1.52
N SER A 253 -0.43 10.75 -2.23
CA SER A 253 0.48 9.74 -2.75
C SER A 253 1.21 8.94 -1.66
N GLY A 254 1.39 9.47 -0.45
CA GLY A 254 2.29 8.91 0.56
C GLY A 254 1.66 8.16 1.74
N GLY A 255 0.42 7.69 1.63
CA GLY A 255 -0.21 6.96 2.74
C GLY A 255 -0.34 7.80 4.01
N PHE A 256 -1.00 8.98 3.92
CA PHE A 256 -1.26 9.78 5.12
C PHE A 256 -2.19 9.01 6.04
N LEU A 257 -1.56 8.34 6.98
CA LEU A 257 -2.18 7.77 8.15
C LEU A 257 -2.27 8.88 9.19
N LEU A 258 -3.46 9.44 9.40
CA LEU A 258 -3.66 10.32 10.53
C LEU A 258 -3.86 9.44 11.77
N VAL A 259 -2.80 9.31 12.57
CA VAL A 259 -2.81 8.53 13.80
C VAL A 259 -3.49 9.33 14.91
N PHE A 260 -4.45 8.71 15.58
CA PHE A 260 -5.05 9.19 16.84
C PHE A 260 -4.68 8.19 17.95
N THR A 261 -3.67 8.50 18.77
CA THR A 261 -3.20 7.61 19.85
C THR A 261 -3.93 7.84 21.19
N GLY A 262 -4.08 6.74 21.93
CA GLY A 262 -4.84 6.62 23.16
C GLY A 262 -4.08 7.07 24.41
N ASP A 263 -4.17 8.37 24.71
CA ASP A 263 -4.32 8.91 26.08
C ASP A 263 -5.39 10.03 26.14
N ARG A 264 -5.82 10.53 24.96
CA ARG A 264 -6.83 11.58 24.75
C ARG A 264 -7.62 11.35 23.45
N GLY A 265 -7.75 10.09 23.02
CA GLY A 265 -8.13 9.56 21.68
C GLY A 265 -9.41 10.11 21.05
N LYS A 266 -9.41 11.42 20.79
CA LYS A 266 -10.45 12.18 20.11
C LYS A 266 -9.75 13.02 19.07
N SER A 267 -10.00 12.70 17.81
CA SER A 267 -9.63 13.56 16.70
C SER A 267 -10.90 14.07 16.07
N VAL A 268 -10.97 15.38 15.81
CA VAL A 268 -12.04 15.95 14.99
C VAL A 268 -11.43 16.34 13.65
N LEU A 269 -11.92 15.72 12.59
CA LEU A 269 -11.40 15.84 11.23
C LEU A 269 -12.46 16.43 10.30
N ASP A 270 -12.09 17.36 9.41
CA ASP A 270 -12.87 17.74 8.23
C ASP A 270 -12.76 16.62 7.20
N LEU A 271 -13.79 15.78 7.10
CA LEU A 271 -13.86 14.72 6.11
C LEU A 271 -14.79 15.13 4.97
N VAL A 272 -14.44 14.72 3.76
CA VAL A 272 -15.26 14.91 2.55
C VAL A 272 -16.00 13.62 2.22
N PRO A 273 -17.02 13.65 1.34
CA PRO A 273 -17.66 12.42 0.90
C PRO A 273 -16.64 11.46 0.27
N GLY A 274 -16.65 10.21 0.70
CA GLY A 274 -15.67 9.22 0.31
C GLY A 274 -15.68 7.99 1.21
N ARG A 275 -14.87 6.99 0.85
CA ARG A 275 -14.60 5.81 1.68
C ARG A 275 -13.26 5.98 2.36
N TYR A 276 -13.19 5.56 3.61
CA TYR A 276 -12.02 5.66 4.46
C TYR A 276 -11.74 4.32 5.13
N GLU A 277 -10.47 3.97 5.23
CA GLU A 277 -9.99 2.85 6.02
C GLU A 277 -9.65 3.36 7.42
N LEU A 278 -10.29 2.78 8.42
CA LEU A 278 -9.99 2.99 9.83
C LEU A 278 -9.17 1.80 10.32
N PHE A 279 -8.08 2.05 11.03
CA PHE A 279 -7.38 1.01 11.77
C PHE A 279 -7.48 1.26 13.26
N VAL A 280 -7.53 0.18 14.04
CA VAL A 280 -7.39 0.18 15.50
C VAL A 280 -6.48 -0.96 15.90
N GLY A 281 -5.59 -0.74 16.86
CA GLY A 281 -4.67 -1.75 17.32
C GLY A 281 -3.98 -1.40 18.62
N HIS A 282 -3.29 -2.38 19.18
CA HIS A 282 -2.48 -2.22 20.38
C HIS A 282 -1.15 -2.94 20.25
N GLY A 283 -0.18 -2.51 21.05
CA GLY A 283 1.06 -3.24 21.21
C GLY A 283 0.81 -4.61 21.87
N GLY A 284 1.60 -5.62 21.50
CA GLY A 284 1.45 -6.99 21.97
C GLY A 284 0.58 -7.87 21.07
N HIS A 285 0.36 -9.12 21.51
CA HIS A 285 -0.38 -10.15 20.76
C HIS A 285 -1.47 -10.81 21.61
N GLU A 286 -1.78 -10.24 22.78
CA GLU A 286 -2.89 -10.65 23.60
C GLU A 286 -4.23 -10.24 22.98
N ILE A 287 -5.26 -11.06 23.18
CA ILE A 287 -6.61 -10.73 22.72
C ILE A 287 -7.13 -9.53 23.51
N GLN A 288 -7.63 -8.51 22.81
CA GLN A 288 -8.25 -7.32 23.41
C GLN A 288 -9.58 -6.97 22.74
N THR A 289 -10.29 -6.01 23.34
CA THR A 289 -11.56 -5.49 22.81
C THR A 289 -11.47 -3.98 22.66
N ALA A 290 -11.67 -3.51 21.43
CA ALA A 290 -11.64 -2.11 21.05
C ALA A 290 -13.07 -1.58 20.86
N GLU A 291 -13.38 -0.40 21.38
CA GLU A 291 -14.55 0.36 20.95
C GLU A 291 -14.12 1.41 19.92
N LEU A 292 -14.65 1.34 18.70
CA LEU A 292 -14.40 2.32 17.64
C LEU A 292 -15.70 3.09 17.39
N THR A 293 -15.64 4.42 17.42
CA THR A 293 -16.80 5.28 17.15
C THR A 293 -16.40 6.47 16.27
N VAL A 294 -17.27 6.78 15.32
CA VAL A 294 -17.20 7.97 14.47
C VAL A 294 -18.54 8.68 14.51
N ARG A 295 -18.55 10.00 14.70
CA ARG A 295 -19.81 10.78 14.71
C ARG A 295 -19.61 12.21 14.24
N ALA A 296 -20.65 12.81 13.69
CA ALA A 296 -20.65 14.24 13.36
C ALA A 296 -20.33 15.11 14.60
N ALA A 297 -19.51 16.14 14.40
CA ALA A 297 -19.04 17.08 15.39
C ALA A 297 -19.44 18.52 15.00
N PRO A 298 -19.66 19.43 15.97
CA PRO A 298 -20.15 20.79 15.71
C PRO A 298 -19.14 21.73 15.03
N GLY A 299 -17.90 21.29 14.77
CA GLY A 299 -16.82 22.11 14.26
C GLY A 299 -15.46 21.63 14.77
N PRO A 300 -14.35 22.25 14.31
CA PRO A 300 -13.03 21.89 14.79
C PRO A 300 -12.95 22.12 16.30
N ILE A 301 -12.38 21.17 17.05
CA ILE A 301 -12.02 21.43 18.44
C ILE A 301 -10.99 22.55 18.40
N PRO A 302 -11.17 23.67 19.13
CA PRO A 302 -10.15 24.70 19.22
C PRO A 302 -8.84 24.04 19.64
N GLN A 303 -7.86 24.00 18.73
CA GLN A 303 -6.54 23.49 19.11
C GLN A 303 -6.04 24.40 20.22
N THR A 304 -5.71 23.79 21.36
CA THR A 304 -5.03 24.55 22.42
C THR A 304 -3.69 24.91 21.81
N PRO A 305 -3.35 26.21 21.64
CA PRO A 305 -2.13 26.59 20.98
C PRO A 305 -0.97 25.86 21.65
N GLU A 306 -0.15 25.16 20.86
CA GLU A 306 1.06 24.54 21.39
C GLU A 306 1.86 25.64 22.11
N PRO A 307 2.35 25.38 23.34
CA PRO A 307 3.22 26.33 24.00
C PRO A 307 4.43 26.55 23.09
N THR A 308 4.58 27.77 22.59
CA THR A 308 5.80 28.19 21.90
C THR A 308 6.96 28.05 22.88
N GLU A 309 7.83 27.06 22.64
CA GLU A 309 9.14 26.93 23.30
C GLU A 309 10.13 27.99 22.79
#